data_AF-A0A0A0V7M5-F1
#
_entry.id   AF-A0A0A0V7M5-F1
#
_cell.length_a   1.000
_cell.length_b   1.000
_cell.length_c   1.000
_cell.angle_alpha   90.00
_cell.angle_beta   90.00
_cell.angle_gamma   90.00
#
_symmetry.space_group_name_H-M   'P 1'
#
loop_
_entity.id
_entity.type
_entity.pdbx_description
1 polymer ?
#
loop_
_entity_poly.entity_id
_entity_poly.type
_entity_poly.pdbx_seq_one_letter_code
_entity_poly.pdbx_strand_id
1 'polypeptide(L)'
;MRALLGIVYLAIVSALEVSRSEPPFVEPQYLDQLLNEGRYDEFSYYLGIPDPSLSRPTRERSLGLNPMYHHGLAEGDMLVDDKEMLMRQGINMTKYRGSRWPNSPGEPVYVPVYFASNFTDSDREMLQKGFDSWNKQIKIIQMVNYVDDESYIYVYPGDGCWAQMGRRGKQQSLSLGEGCMWVGTILHELEHAMGITHEQNRYDR
;
A
#
# COMPACT_ATOMS: atom_id res chain seq x y z
N MET A 1 -38.16 -21.64 -35.06
CA MET A 1 -36.75 -21.30 -34.80
C MET A 1 -36.64 -19.94 -34.09
N ARG A 2 -36.99 -19.85 -32.80
CA ARG A 2 -36.82 -18.62 -31.99
C ARG A 2 -36.68 -18.95 -30.49
N ALA A 3 -35.84 -19.93 -30.14
CA ALA A 3 -35.64 -20.32 -28.74
C ALA A 3 -34.18 -20.57 -28.33
N LEU A 4 -33.20 -20.28 -29.21
CA LEU A 4 -31.78 -20.55 -28.94
C LEU A 4 -30.91 -19.28 -28.78
N LEU A 5 -31.45 -18.09 -29.01
CA LEU A 5 -30.69 -16.83 -28.91
C LEU A 5 -30.72 -16.18 -27.51
N GLY A 6 -31.67 -16.55 -26.65
CA GLY A 6 -31.78 -15.97 -25.30
C GLY A 6 -30.89 -16.61 -24.23
N ILE A 7 -30.55 -17.89 -24.40
CA ILE A 7 -29.77 -18.64 -23.39
C ILE A 7 -28.27 -18.36 -23.54
N VAL A 8 -27.80 -18.10 -24.77
CA VAL A 8 -26.39 -17.77 -25.03
C VAL A 8 -26.06 -16.35 -24.55
N TYR A 9 -27.00 -15.40 -24.60
CA TYR A 9 -26.76 -14.04 -24.11
C TYR A 9 -26.68 -13.98 -22.57
N LEU A 10 -27.48 -14.79 -21.85
CA LEU A 10 -27.36 -14.88 -20.37
C LEU A 10 -26.07 -15.60 -19.93
N ALA A 11 -25.57 -16.57 -20.69
CA ALA A 11 -24.32 -17.27 -20.37
C ALA A 11 -23.07 -16.43 -20.64
N ILE A 12 -23.12 -15.48 -21.58
CA ILE A 12 -22.01 -14.55 -21.85
C ILE A 12 -21.96 -13.43 -20.81
N VAL A 13 -23.11 -12.99 -20.27
CA VAL A 13 -23.15 -11.97 -19.21
C VAL A 13 -22.71 -12.54 -17.85
N SER A 14 -22.84 -13.85 -17.61
CA SER A 14 -22.32 -14.47 -16.37
C SER A 14 -20.81 -14.78 -16.40
N ALA A 15 -20.13 -14.62 -17.54
CA ALA A 15 -18.69 -14.83 -17.67
C ALA A 15 -17.87 -13.52 -17.57
N LEU A 16 -18.56 -12.37 -17.51
CA LEU A 16 -17.94 -11.04 -17.35
C LEU A 16 -17.99 -10.52 -15.91
N GLU A 17 -18.67 -11.23 -15.01
CA GLU A 17 -18.55 -11.05 -13.56
C GLU A 17 -17.66 -12.15 -12.99
N VAL A 18 -16.40 -12.23 -13.47
CA VAL A 18 -15.34 -12.66 -12.56
C VAL A 18 -15.30 -11.57 -11.49
N SER A 19 -16.08 -11.77 -10.42
CA SER A 19 -15.71 -11.29 -9.10
C SER A 19 -14.23 -11.58 -8.98
N ARG A 20 -13.38 -10.54 -9.12
CA ARG A 20 -11.96 -10.68 -8.84
C ARG A 20 -11.92 -10.96 -7.35
N SER A 21 -11.94 -12.25 -7.01
CA SER A 21 -11.69 -12.71 -5.65
C SER A 21 -10.45 -11.98 -5.18
N GLU A 22 -10.55 -11.34 -4.01
CA GLU A 22 -9.40 -10.65 -3.45
C GLU A 22 -8.19 -11.60 -3.42
N PRO A 23 -6.98 -11.10 -3.74
CA PRO A 23 -5.79 -11.94 -3.73
C PRO A 23 -5.63 -12.57 -2.33
N PRO A 24 -5.25 -13.85 -2.25
CA PRO A 24 -5.05 -14.51 -0.97
C PRO A 24 -3.89 -13.87 -0.20
N PHE A 25 -3.80 -14.18 1.09
CA PHE A 25 -2.63 -13.85 1.88
C PHE A 25 -1.37 -14.48 1.26
N VAL A 26 -0.26 -13.74 1.32
CA VAL A 26 1.06 -14.25 0.97
C VAL A 26 2.10 -13.77 1.97
N GLU A 27 3.04 -14.64 2.29
CA GLU A 27 4.19 -14.33 3.14
C GLU A 27 5.11 -13.29 2.46
N PRO A 28 5.77 -12.40 3.22
CA PRO A 28 6.67 -11.39 2.66
C PRO A 28 7.80 -11.96 1.78
N GLN A 29 8.29 -13.15 2.09
CA GLN A 29 9.35 -13.82 1.34
C GLN A 29 8.94 -14.16 -0.10
N TYR A 30 7.66 -14.48 -0.30
CA TYR A 30 7.15 -14.74 -1.64
C TYR A 30 7.06 -13.44 -2.45
N LEU A 31 6.65 -12.34 -1.82
CA LEU A 31 6.70 -11.01 -2.45
C LEU A 31 8.14 -10.60 -2.79
N ASP A 32 9.10 -10.91 -1.92
CA ASP A 32 10.53 -10.70 -2.19
C ASP A 32 11.00 -11.47 -3.43
N GLN A 33 10.60 -12.73 -3.56
CA GLN A 33 10.90 -13.54 -4.74
C GLN A 33 10.36 -12.87 -6.02
N LEU A 34 9.07 -12.51 -6.04
CA LEU A 34 8.45 -11.86 -7.19
C LEU A 34 9.13 -10.54 -7.56
N LEU A 35 9.47 -9.73 -6.55
CA LEU A 35 10.14 -8.45 -6.72
C LEU A 35 11.55 -8.61 -7.31
N ASN A 36 12.32 -9.57 -6.80
CA ASN A 36 13.68 -9.87 -7.28
C ASN A 36 13.72 -10.51 -8.68
N GLU A 37 12.71 -11.31 -9.02
CA GLU A 37 12.52 -11.89 -10.36
C GLU A 37 11.98 -10.86 -11.38
N GLY A 38 11.62 -9.65 -10.94
CA GLY A 38 11.01 -8.63 -11.80
C GLY A 38 9.59 -8.96 -12.26
N ARG A 39 8.88 -9.84 -11.55
CA ARG A 39 7.48 -10.25 -11.82
C ARG A 39 6.49 -9.22 -11.28
N TYR A 40 6.64 -7.96 -11.71
CA TYR A 40 5.90 -6.83 -11.16
C TYR A 40 4.39 -6.93 -11.32
N ASP A 41 3.90 -7.54 -12.40
CA ASP A 41 2.45 -7.66 -12.63
C ASP A 41 1.79 -8.59 -11.59
N GLU A 42 2.47 -9.68 -11.24
CA GLU A 42 2.02 -10.63 -10.22
C GLU A 42 2.24 -10.11 -8.81
N PHE A 43 3.39 -9.47 -8.55
CA PHE A 43 3.65 -8.75 -7.31
C PHE A 43 2.55 -7.71 -7.03
N SER A 44 2.17 -6.93 -8.05
CA SER A 44 1.11 -5.93 -7.97
C SER A 44 -0.25 -6.55 -7.72
N TYR A 45 -0.53 -7.70 -8.35
CA TYR A 45 -1.76 -8.45 -8.10
C TYR A 45 -1.91 -8.82 -6.62
N TYR A 46 -0.87 -9.37 -5.98
CA TYR A 46 -0.95 -9.77 -4.57
C TYR A 46 -1.08 -8.60 -3.59
N LEU A 47 -0.49 -7.46 -3.93
CA LEU A 47 -0.61 -6.23 -3.13
C LEU A 47 -1.85 -5.39 -3.47
N GLY A 48 -2.66 -5.81 -4.46
CA GLY A 48 -3.82 -5.06 -4.91
C GLY A 48 -3.47 -3.70 -5.52
N ILE A 49 -2.31 -3.60 -6.17
CA ILE A 49 -1.85 -2.41 -6.88
C ILE A 49 -2.44 -2.45 -8.31
N PRO A 50 -3.33 -1.52 -8.68
CA PRO A 50 -4.03 -1.60 -9.97
C PRO A 50 -3.13 -1.39 -11.20
N ASP A 51 -2.07 -0.60 -11.06
CA ASP A 51 -1.13 -0.27 -12.11
C ASP A 51 0.27 -0.81 -11.75
N PRO A 52 0.72 -1.91 -12.38
CA PRO A 52 2.03 -2.49 -12.09
C PRO A 52 3.23 -1.59 -12.38
N SER A 53 3.06 -0.47 -13.08
CA SER A 53 4.14 0.50 -13.24
C SER A 53 4.58 1.11 -11.91
N LEU A 54 3.68 1.26 -10.95
CA LEU A 54 3.95 1.72 -9.59
C LEU A 54 4.91 0.80 -8.82
N SER A 55 4.96 -0.49 -9.17
CA SER A 55 5.84 -1.46 -8.52
C SER A 55 7.21 -1.58 -9.18
N ARG A 56 7.42 -0.95 -10.33
CA ARG A 56 8.67 -1.04 -11.09
C ARG A 56 9.64 0.04 -10.61
N PRO A 57 10.83 -0.30 -10.08
CA PRO A 57 11.82 0.71 -9.71
C PRO A 57 12.21 1.55 -10.93
N THR A 58 12.09 2.87 -10.85
CA THR A 58 12.62 3.77 -11.88
C THR A 58 14.14 3.79 -11.81
N ARG A 59 14.83 3.39 -12.89
CA ARG A 59 16.30 3.39 -12.97
C ARG A 59 16.91 4.74 -13.36
N GLU A 60 16.11 5.62 -13.95
CA GLU A 60 16.51 6.98 -14.35
C GLU A 60 15.28 7.87 -14.23
N ARG A 61 15.04 8.46 -13.06
CA ARG A 61 14.10 9.58 -13.01
C ARG A 61 14.70 10.72 -13.81
N SER A 62 14.01 11.12 -14.87
CA SER A 62 14.34 12.34 -15.60
C SER A 62 14.48 13.48 -14.60
N LEU A 63 15.61 14.21 -14.67
CA LEU A 63 15.88 15.38 -13.84
C LEU A 63 14.66 16.31 -13.83
N GLY A 64 13.93 16.36 -12.71
CA GLY A 64 12.74 17.20 -12.54
C GLY A 64 11.45 16.49 -12.12
N LEU A 65 11.40 15.15 -12.06
CA LEU A 65 10.24 14.43 -11.51
C LEU A 65 10.29 14.41 -9.97
N ASN A 66 9.23 14.89 -9.32
CA ASN A 66 9.07 14.87 -7.86
C ASN A 66 8.71 13.44 -7.40
N PRO A 67 9.51 12.81 -6.51
CA PRO A 67 9.22 11.49 -5.99
C PRO A 67 7.88 11.30 -5.30
N MET A 68 7.37 12.38 -4.71
CA MET A 68 6.12 12.45 -3.94
C MET A 68 4.90 12.70 -4.83
N TYR A 69 5.06 12.68 -6.16
CA TYR A 69 3.95 12.95 -7.07
C TYR A 69 3.84 11.91 -8.18
N HIS A 70 2.72 11.22 -8.20
CA HIS A 70 2.33 10.27 -9.22
C HIS A 70 0.91 10.59 -9.74
N HIS A 71 0.77 10.80 -11.05
CA HIS A 71 -0.50 11.28 -11.65
C HIS A 71 -1.69 10.31 -11.44
N GLY A 72 -1.40 9.01 -11.27
CA GLY A 72 -2.41 7.97 -11.08
C GLY A 72 -2.97 7.89 -9.64
N LEU A 73 -2.22 8.41 -8.67
CA LEU A 73 -2.54 8.32 -7.25
C LEU A 73 -3.35 9.53 -6.78
N ALA A 74 -4.09 9.38 -5.69
CA ALA A 74 -4.84 10.49 -5.13
C ALA A 74 -3.90 11.44 -4.40
N GLU A 75 -4.09 12.75 -4.63
CA GLU A 75 -3.22 13.84 -4.16
C GLU A 75 -1.71 13.69 -4.48
N GLY A 76 -1.34 12.71 -5.31
CA GLY A 76 0.03 12.45 -5.74
C GLY A 76 0.63 11.15 -5.19
N ASP A 77 0.26 10.71 -4.00
CA ASP A 77 0.98 9.67 -3.24
C ASP A 77 0.06 8.72 -2.42
N MET A 78 -1.27 8.86 -2.52
CA MET A 78 -2.20 7.98 -1.83
C MET A 78 -2.84 6.97 -2.79
N LEU A 79 -2.58 5.67 -2.56
CA LEU A 79 -3.31 4.59 -3.24
C LEU A 79 -4.59 4.25 -2.47
N VAL A 80 -5.73 4.47 -3.12
CA VAL A 80 -7.08 4.24 -2.57
C VAL A 80 -7.95 3.44 -3.53
N ASP A 81 -8.88 2.66 -2.99
CA ASP A 81 -9.86 1.91 -3.81
C ASP A 81 -10.90 2.83 -4.45
N ASP A 82 -11.28 3.89 -3.75
CA ASP A 82 -12.28 4.85 -4.20
C ASP A 82 -11.83 6.27 -3.82
N LYS A 83 -11.61 7.08 -4.85
CA LYS A 83 -11.13 8.47 -4.72
C LYS A 83 -12.16 9.39 -4.08
N GLU A 84 -13.45 9.08 -4.12
CA GLU A 84 -14.49 9.86 -3.41
C GLU A 84 -14.39 9.70 -1.88
N MET A 85 -13.68 8.67 -1.41
CA MET A 85 -13.47 8.43 0.02
C MET A 85 -12.51 9.46 0.66
N LEU A 86 -11.64 10.09 -0.13
CA LEU A 86 -10.64 11.06 0.36
C LEU A 86 -11.16 12.49 0.54
N MET A 87 -12.41 12.77 0.14
CA MET A 87 -12.96 14.12 0.24
C MET A 87 -13.07 14.58 1.70
N ARG A 88 -12.31 15.64 2.03
CA ARG A 88 -12.48 16.47 3.22
C ARG A 88 -12.20 15.79 4.57
N GLN A 89 -11.36 14.77 4.59
CA GLN A 89 -10.93 14.14 5.83
C GLN A 89 -9.50 14.60 6.11
N GLY A 90 -9.19 14.98 7.35
CA GLY A 90 -7.81 15.05 7.85
C GLY A 90 -7.48 13.77 8.62
N ILE A 91 -8.22 13.53 9.72
CA ILE A 91 -8.02 12.36 10.62
C ILE A 91 -9.33 11.56 10.81
N ASN A 92 -10.38 11.84 10.04
CA ASN A 92 -11.68 11.22 10.29
C ASN A 92 -11.82 9.86 9.59
N MET A 93 -11.29 8.85 10.27
CA MET A 93 -11.33 7.44 9.87
C MET A 93 -12.69 6.74 10.14
N THR A 94 -13.70 7.44 10.66
CA THR A 94 -14.99 6.80 11.00
C THR A 94 -15.78 6.32 9.77
N LYS A 95 -15.49 6.89 8.59
CA LYS A 95 -16.01 6.43 7.30
C LYS A 95 -15.36 5.11 6.84
N TYR A 96 -14.21 4.75 7.40
CA TYR A 96 -13.41 3.58 7.06
C TYR A 96 -13.49 2.52 8.19
N ARG A 97 -14.69 1.96 8.42
CA ARG A 97 -14.84 0.87 9.40
C ARG A 97 -13.90 -0.29 9.03
N GLY A 98 -13.01 -0.68 9.94
CA GLY A 98 -12.03 -1.76 9.73
C GLY A 98 -10.67 -1.33 9.18
N SER A 99 -10.47 -0.03 8.86
CA SER A 99 -9.19 0.49 8.37
C SER A 99 -8.22 0.93 9.46
N ARG A 100 -8.63 0.84 10.73
CA ARG A 100 -7.71 0.99 11.85
C ARG A 100 -7.05 -0.35 12.13
N TRP A 101 -5.78 -0.31 12.50
CA TRP A 101 -5.07 -1.46 13.02
C TRP A 101 -5.74 -1.93 14.32
N PRO A 102 -6.24 -3.18 14.37
CA PRO A 102 -7.04 -3.65 15.49
C PRO A 102 -6.16 -3.96 16.70
N ASN A 103 -6.79 -4.01 17.86
CA ASN A 103 -6.25 -4.62 19.06
C ASN A 103 -7.37 -5.37 19.79
N SER A 104 -6.98 -6.32 20.63
CA SER A 104 -7.89 -6.88 21.64
C SER A 104 -8.06 -5.87 22.78
N PRO A 105 -9.22 -5.84 23.47
CA PRO A 105 -9.42 -4.95 24.61
C PRO A 105 -8.33 -5.15 25.67
N GLY A 106 -7.59 -4.08 25.99
CA GLY A 106 -6.48 -4.11 26.96
C GLY A 106 -5.11 -4.44 26.37
N GLU A 107 -5.04 -4.84 25.09
CA GLU A 107 -3.79 -5.09 24.39
C GLU A 107 -3.32 -3.86 23.60
N PRO A 108 -2.01 -3.64 23.45
CA PRO A 108 -1.49 -2.63 22.55
C PRO A 108 -1.82 -2.94 21.09
N VAL A 109 -1.91 -1.90 20.26
CA VAL A 109 -1.97 -2.04 18.80
C VAL A 109 -0.56 -2.37 18.31
N TYR A 110 -0.43 -3.39 17.46
CA TYR A 110 0.81 -3.69 16.78
C TYR A 110 0.61 -3.63 15.26
N VAL A 111 1.58 -3.04 14.57
CA VAL A 111 1.60 -2.93 13.12
C VAL A 111 2.86 -3.61 12.61
N PRO A 112 2.77 -4.84 12.06
CA PRO A 112 3.89 -5.52 11.47
C PRO A 112 4.33 -4.81 10.19
N VAL A 113 5.64 -4.53 10.09
CA VAL A 113 6.26 -3.89 8.93
C VAL A 113 7.44 -4.75 8.47
N TYR A 114 7.39 -5.15 7.20
CA TYR A 114 8.46 -5.90 6.55
C TYR A 114 9.18 -5.02 5.54
N PHE A 115 10.51 -5.00 5.58
CA PHE A 115 11.34 -4.29 4.60
C PHE A 115 11.85 -5.27 3.55
N ALA A 116 11.47 -5.07 2.28
CA ALA A 116 11.89 -5.89 1.15
C ALA A 116 13.41 -6.16 1.14
N SER A 117 13.78 -7.37 0.74
CA SER A 117 15.16 -7.88 0.68
C SER A 117 16.08 -7.04 -0.22
N ASN A 118 15.55 -6.35 -1.23
CA ASN A 118 16.30 -5.61 -2.23
C ASN A 118 16.67 -4.16 -1.84
N PHE A 119 16.33 -3.71 -0.62
CA PHE A 119 16.90 -2.47 -0.07
C PHE A 119 18.40 -2.62 0.21
N THR A 120 19.17 -1.56 -0.06
CA THR A 120 20.58 -1.50 0.31
C THR A 120 20.74 -1.36 1.83
N ASP A 121 21.93 -1.64 2.36
CA ASP A 121 22.22 -1.46 3.80
C ASP A 121 22.00 0.00 4.24
N SER A 122 22.33 0.97 3.38
CA SER A 122 22.10 2.40 3.65
C SER A 122 20.60 2.74 3.68
N ASP A 123 19.80 2.15 2.78
CA ASP A 123 18.34 2.35 2.80
C ASP A 123 17.76 1.74 4.08
N ARG A 124 18.19 0.54 4.47
CA ARG A 124 17.76 -0.11 5.71
C ARG A 124 18.07 0.72 6.95
N GLU A 125 19.23 1.36 7.02
CA GLU A 125 19.57 2.27 8.12
C GLU A 125 18.59 3.45 8.18
N MET A 126 18.26 4.06 7.03
CA MET A 126 17.32 5.18 6.96
C MET A 126 15.88 4.76 7.27
N LEU A 127 15.43 3.60 6.77
CA LEU A 127 14.14 3.00 7.11
C LEU A 127 14.05 2.76 8.62
N GLN A 128 15.05 2.08 9.21
CA GLN A 128 15.09 1.82 10.65
C GLN A 128 14.98 3.14 11.44
N LYS A 129 15.77 4.15 11.07
CA LYS A 129 15.72 5.48 11.69
C LYS A 129 14.35 6.16 11.57
N GLY A 130 13.71 6.07 10.41
CA GLY A 130 12.38 6.64 10.16
C GLY A 130 11.30 6.01 11.02
N PHE A 131 11.16 4.69 10.95
CA PHE A 131 10.15 3.97 11.73
C PHE A 131 10.46 3.97 13.25
N ASP A 132 11.73 4.00 13.67
CA ASP A 132 12.07 4.19 15.08
C ASP A 132 11.69 5.58 15.60
N SER A 133 11.71 6.60 14.74
CA SER A 133 11.24 7.94 15.09
C SER A 133 9.75 7.93 15.47
N TRP A 134 8.92 7.17 14.75
CA TRP A 134 7.52 6.95 15.13
C TRP A 134 7.41 6.24 16.48
N ASN A 135 8.18 5.17 16.66
CA ASN A 135 8.13 4.35 17.88
C ASN A 135 8.56 5.08 19.14
N LYS A 136 9.35 6.16 19.04
CA LYS A 136 9.65 7.04 20.18
C LYS A 136 8.40 7.74 20.73
N GLN A 137 7.36 7.92 19.92
CA GLN A 137 6.13 8.61 20.30
C GLN A 137 5.01 7.64 20.70
N ILE A 138 4.69 6.65 19.85
CA ILE A 138 3.47 5.83 19.99
C ILE A 138 3.77 4.32 20.13
N LYS A 139 5.02 3.88 19.88
CA LYS A 139 5.52 2.49 20.05
C LYS A 139 4.54 1.38 19.61
N ILE A 140 4.11 1.41 18.35
CA ILE A 140 3.21 0.40 17.74
C ILE A 140 3.82 -0.35 16.55
N ILE A 141 4.88 0.18 15.94
CA ILE A 141 5.50 -0.45 14.77
C ILE A 141 6.38 -1.61 15.22
N GLN A 142 6.19 -2.77 14.60
CA GLN A 142 7.05 -3.92 14.77
C GLN A 142 7.75 -4.23 13.44
N MET A 143 9.06 -3.99 13.37
CA MET A 143 9.87 -4.45 12.25
C MET A 143 9.99 -5.97 12.33
N VAL A 144 9.50 -6.66 11.32
CA VAL A 144 9.43 -8.13 11.29
C VAL A 144 10.17 -8.67 10.08
N ASN A 145 10.73 -9.86 10.23
CA ASN A 145 11.33 -10.62 9.13
C ASN A 145 10.42 -11.75 8.64
N TYR A 146 9.24 -11.92 9.24
CA TYR A 146 8.27 -12.96 8.91
C TYR A 146 6.90 -12.56 9.48
N VAL A 147 5.83 -12.92 8.78
CA VAL A 147 4.44 -12.74 9.22
C VAL A 147 3.68 -13.98 8.78
N ASP A 148 2.89 -14.56 9.69
CA ASP A 148 1.97 -15.67 9.42
C ASP A 148 0.55 -15.24 9.77
N ASP A 149 -0.37 -15.40 8.82
CA ASP A 149 -1.82 -15.17 8.95
C ASP A 149 -2.26 -13.83 9.59
N GLU A 150 -1.50 -12.75 9.36
CA GLU A 150 -1.82 -11.41 9.85
C GLU A 150 -1.64 -10.31 8.78
N SER A 151 -2.36 -9.20 8.94
CA SER A 151 -2.16 -8.01 8.08
C SER A 151 -0.79 -7.37 8.36
N TYR A 152 -0.07 -6.96 7.32
CA TYR A 152 1.24 -6.30 7.46
C TYR A 152 1.50 -5.28 6.36
N ILE A 153 2.40 -4.33 6.64
CA ILE A 153 2.90 -3.36 5.65
C ILE A 153 4.16 -3.93 5.02
N TYR A 154 4.14 -4.12 3.70
CA TYR A 154 5.30 -4.48 2.89
C TYR A 154 5.91 -3.21 2.30
N VAL A 155 7.09 -2.85 2.79
CA VAL A 155 7.86 -1.69 2.33
C VAL A 155 8.82 -2.13 1.25
N TYR A 156 8.84 -1.47 0.09
CA TYR A 156 9.71 -1.85 -1.02
C TYR A 156 10.12 -0.66 -1.92
N PRO A 157 11.21 -0.78 -2.69
CA PRO A 157 11.67 0.28 -3.58
C PRO A 157 10.90 0.28 -4.91
N GLY A 158 9.66 0.76 -4.92
CA GLY A 158 8.84 0.94 -6.14
C GLY A 158 9.13 2.22 -6.91
N ASP A 159 8.20 2.65 -7.77
CA ASP A 159 8.27 3.98 -8.40
C ASP A 159 7.71 5.04 -7.44
N GLY A 160 8.62 5.77 -6.80
CA GLY A 160 8.28 6.91 -5.95
C GLY A 160 7.90 6.58 -4.54
N CYS A 161 7.38 7.61 -3.88
CA CYS A 161 6.97 7.61 -2.49
C CYS A 161 5.45 7.65 -2.48
N TRP A 162 4.84 6.58 -1.98
CA TRP A 162 3.39 6.48 -1.85
C TRP A 162 3.02 5.30 -0.95
N ALA A 163 1.81 5.30 -0.41
CA ALA A 163 1.30 4.19 0.38
C ALA A 163 -0.17 3.87 0.10
N GLN A 164 -0.55 2.62 0.38
CA GLN A 164 -1.96 2.27 0.51
C GLN A 164 -2.55 2.89 1.78
N MET A 165 -3.72 3.51 1.64
CA MET A 165 -4.36 4.23 2.74
C MET A 165 -5.00 3.29 3.78
N GLY A 166 -4.60 3.48 5.04
CA GLY A 166 -5.13 2.76 6.19
C GLY A 166 -4.87 1.25 6.15
N ARG A 167 -5.38 0.53 7.17
CA ARG A 167 -5.30 -0.93 7.22
C ARG A 167 -6.17 -1.58 6.14
N ARG A 168 -5.59 -2.50 5.38
CA ARG A 168 -6.28 -3.26 4.32
C ARG A 168 -6.83 -4.62 4.76
N GLY A 169 -6.48 -5.08 5.96
CA GLY A 169 -6.89 -6.39 6.47
C GLY A 169 -6.05 -7.57 5.99
N LYS A 170 -5.05 -7.32 5.13
CA LYS A 170 -4.11 -8.28 4.53
C LYS A 170 -2.76 -7.58 4.29
N GLN A 171 -1.87 -8.19 3.50
CA GLN A 171 -0.67 -7.50 3.00
C GLN A 171 -1.03 -6.18 2.31
N GLN A 172 -0.28 -5.12 2.61
CA GLN A 172 -0.46 -3.82 1.96
C GLN A 172 0.87 -3.19 1.59
N SER A 173 0.87 -2.38 0.54
CA SER A 173 2.07 -1.80 -0.05
C SER A 173 2.40 -0.41 0.51
N LEU A 174 3.69 -0.17 0.78
CA LEU A 174 4.28 1.15 1.00
C LEU A 174 5.53 1.24 0.10
N SER A 175 5.50 2.13 -0.90
CA SER A 175 6.61 2.33 -1.82
C SER A 175 7.53 3.44 -1.30
N LEU A 176 8.82 3.13 -1.21
CA LEU A 176 9.89 4.09 -0.95
C LEU A 176 11.02 3.85 -1.94
N GLY A 177 10.82 4.35 -3.17
CA GLY A 177 11.80 4.26 -4.25
C GLY A 177 12.94 5.29 -4.16
N GLU A 178 13.60 5.51 -5.29
CA GLU A 178 14.64 6.52 -5.43
C GLU A 178 14.12 7.93 -5.09
N GLY A 179 14.85 8.63 -4.21
CA GLY A 179 14.49 9.96 -3.72
C GLY A 179 13.60 9.96 -2.46
N CYS A 180 13.19 8.80 -1.95
CA CYS A 180 12.29 8.69 -0.79
C CYS A 180 13.01 8.47 0.56
N MET A 181 14.34 8.27 0.56
CA MET A 181 15.13 7.93 1.76
C MET A 181 15.42 9.14 2.66
N TRP A 182 14.35 9.78 3.12
CA TRP A 182 14.37 10.86 4.09
C TRP A 182 13.43 10.51 5.24
N VAL A 183 13.86 10.76 6.48
CA VAL A 183 13.04 10.44 7.67
C VAL A 183 11.64 11.05 7.58
N GLY A 184 11.52 12.29 7.10
CA GLY A 184 10.23 12.95 6.91
C GLY A 184 9.33 12.23 5.89
N THR A 185 9.89 11.84 4.74
CA THR A 185 9.16 11.07 3.71
C THR A 185 8.74 9.70 4.21
N ILE A 186 9.62 8.98 4.91
CA ILE A 186 9.30 7.65 5.48
C ILE A 186 8.13 7.77 6.47
N LEU A 187 8.15 8.80 7.33
CA LEU A 187 7.06 9.06 8.28
C LEU A 187 5.77 9.44 7.57
N HIS A 188 5.83 10.30 6.54
CA HIS A 188 4.68 10.71 5.73
C HIS A 188 3.99 9.50 5.07
N GLU A 189 4.74 8.60 4.43
CA GLU A 189 4.13 7.40 3.84
C GLU A 189 3.61 6.43 4.89
N LEU A 190 4.25 6.36 6.06
CA LEU A 190 3.72 5.60 7.19
C LEU A 190 2.40 6.19 7.70
N GLU A 191 2.26 7.51 7.76
CA GLU A 191 1.03 8.21 8.13
C GLU A 191 -0.12 7.83 7.21
N HIS A 192 0.12 7.76 5.90
CA HIS A 192 -0.85 7.25 4.93
C HIS A 192 -1.28 5.81 5.21
N ALA A 193 -0.32 4.91 5.50
CA ALA A 193 -0.63 3.53 5.90
C ALA A 193 -1.37 3.42 7.24
N MET A 194 -1.25 4.43 8.11
CA MET A 194 -2.06 4.56 9.34
C MET A 194 -3.44 5.19 9.08
N GLY A 195 -3.65 5.75 7.88
CA GLY A 195 -4.91 6.33 7.44
C GLY A 195 -4.97 7.86 7.51
N ILE A 196 -3.86 8.55 7.74
CA ILE A 196 -3.84 10.01 7.76
C ILE A 196 -3.75 10.51 6.31
N THR A 197 -4.65 11.41 5.94
CA THR A 197 -4.65 12.09 4.63
C THR A 197 -3.91 13.42 4.73
N HIS A 198 -3.64 14.06 3.59
CA HIS A 198 -2.93 15.33 3.63
C HIS A 198 -3.73 16.45 4.31
N GLU A 199 -3.03 17.23 5.14
CA GLU A 199 -3.61 18.26 5.99
C GLU A 199 -4.32 19.37 5.20
N GLN A 200 -3.81 19.75 4.01
CA GLN A 200 -4.46 20.74 3.16
C GLN A 200 -5.83 20.29 2.64
N ASN A 201 -6.18 19.01 2.77
CA ASN A 201 -7.46 18.49 2.33
C ASN A 201 -8.49 18.40 3.45
N ARG A 202 -8.20 18.95 4.64
CA ARG A 202 -9.19 19.13 5.71
C ARG A 202 -10.39 19.95 5.25
N TYR A 203 -11.54 19.67 5.86
CA TYR A 203 -12.80 20.35 5.54
C TYR A 203 -12.81 21.84 5.92
N ASP A 204 -11.96 22.25 6.87
CA ASP A 204 -11.89 23.58 7.47
C ASP A 204 -10.64 24.39 7.07
N ARG A 205 -10.01 24.01 5.95
CA ARG A 205 -8.86 24.73 5.38
C ARG A 205 -9.17 26.17 4.97
#